data_AF-A0A8D7FTC5-F1
#
_entry.id   AF-A0A8D7FTC5-F1
#
_cell.length_a   1.000
_cell.length_b   1.000
_cell.length_c   1.000
_cell.angle_alpha   90.00
_cell.angle_beta   90.00
_cell.angle_gamma   90.00
#
_symmetry.space_group_name_H-M   'P 1'
#
loop_
_entity.id
_entity.type
_entity.pdbx_description
1 polymer ?
#
loop_
_entity_poly.entity_id
_entity_poly.type
_entity_poly.pdbx_seq_one_letter_code
_entity_poly.pdbx_strand_id
1 'polypeptide(L)'
;MASRPGFLTEWPWQRLGNFEYLILVPWVARSQLWINLARFQTVRSKHLIVDKAIEFDRVDREMIWDDHIILNGIIFYLSNSCVPGGSHLPWWDVKGVLISWLVHIGPVESAVIHPFVEELSYLLLFALPFFCMAYSRSACITAAVGYLPYVGFMNYMGRCNFELVPLWMFEAFPLLKYLMYTPSYHSLHHTQFWTNYCLFMPLYDYIYGTMDMSTEKLYKNSLKGKEETPNVVHLTHLTTLQSIYHLRIGFCSKTLPVVGELQIQTWIVPRFSFQEKEVINNLIENAIIVAEGKGAKVVSLGLLNQVIIVDGSGLAAAVVLHSIPAGTDRVLLRGKPSKTSCAIALALCQRGTKVIVVRREEFVALKLCVATNLAAHLVLSDDYTPKVWLVGEGLTDQDQRKASSGTCFIPFSQFPVKKTHEDCAYQVTPAMAVPRTLENMHTCENWLPRRVMSAWRIAGIVHALEEWDLHESGGTLNDIDKVWRATLNHGFLPLSP
;
A
#
# COMPACT_ATOMS: atom_id res chain seq x y z
N MET A 1 7.44 -6.99 14.65
CA MET A 1 7.35 -8.46 14.90
C MET A 1 7.95 -8.73 16.26
N ALA A 2 7.18 -9.30 17.18
CA ALA A 2 7.69 -9.71 18.49
C ALA A 2 8.69 -10.86 18.29
N SER A 3 9.91 -10.70 18.78
CA SER A 3 11.03 -11.63 18.61
C SER A 3 11.01 -12.82 19.56
N ARG A 4 9.96 -12.95 20.38
CA ARG A 4 9.75 -14.10 21.27
C ARG A 4 8.34 -14.65 21.10
N PRO A 5 8.17 -15.92 20.70
CA PRO A 5 6.86 -16.55 20.68
C PRO A 5 6.29 -16.57 22.12
N GLY A 6 5.08 -16.05 22.29
CA GLY A 6 4.33 -16.18 23.55
C GLY A 6 3.76 -17.59 23.73
N PHE A 7 3.18 -17.87 24.90
CA PHE A 7 2.53 -19.16 25.21
C PHE A 7 1.50 -19.61 24.16
N LEU A 8 0.77 -18.65 23.58
CA LEU A 8 -0.22 -18.88 22.53
C LEU A 8 0.38 -19.13 21.14
N THR A 9 1.71 -19.19 20.99
CA THR A 9 2.34 -19.48 19.69
C THR A 9 2.47 -20.98 19.46
N GLU A 10 2.53 -21.79 20.52
CA GLU A 10 2.62 -23.25 20.44
C GLU A 10 1.28 -23.94 20.78
N TRP A 11 0.55 -23.43 21.77
CA TRP A 11 -0.74 -23.98 22.18
C TRP A 11 -1.88 -23.07 21.68
N PRO A 12 -2.93 -23.60 21.01
CA PRO A 12 -3.26 -25.02 20.79
C PRO A 12 -2.68 -25.65 19.50
N TRP A 13 -1.94 -24.88 18.69
CA TRP A 13 -1.56 -25.19 17.29
C TRP A 13 -0.78 -26.48 17.11
N GLN A 14 0.21 -26.72 17.97
CA GLN A 14 1.13 -27.84 17.84
C GLN A 14 0.42 -29.21 17.92
N ARG A 15 -0.78 -29.27 18.51
CA ARG A 15 -1.61 -30.48 18.62
C ARG A 15 -2.63 -30.65 17.48
N LEU A 16 -2.86 -29.61 16.68
CA LEU A 16 -3.79 -29.66 15.54
C LEU A 16 -3.16 -30.34 14.31
N GLY A 17 -1.82 -30.36 14.20
CA GLY A 17 -1.12 -31.01 13.08
C GLY A 17 -1.66 -30.53 11.73
N ASN A 18 -1.85 -31.43 10.76
CA ASN A 18 -2.34 -31.06 9.43
C ASN A 18 -3.75 -30.41 9.40
N PHE A 19 -4.52 -30.51 10.48
CA PHE A 19 -5.85 -29.92 10.59
C PHE A 19 -5.80 -28.39 10.64
N GLU A 20 -4.70 -27.80 11.12
CA GLU A 20 -4.52 -26.34 11.12
C GLU A 20 -4.55 -25.78 9.69
N TYR A 21 -3.94 -26.49 8.73
CA TYR A 21 -3.98 -26.10 7.31
C TYR A 21 -5.36 -26.28 6.70
N LEU A 22 -6.14 -27.28 7.12
CA LEU A 22 -7.52 -27.46 6.64
C LEU A 22 -8.43 -26.29 7.05
N ILE A 23 -8.16 -25.67 8.21
CA ILE A 23 -8.89 -24.48 8.67
C ILE A 23 -8.32 -23.21 8.05
N LEU A 24 -6.99 -23.04 8.09
CA LEU A 24 -6.31 -21.80 7.70
C LEU A 24 -6.22 -21.63 6.18
N VAL A 25 -5.98 -22.68 5.39
CA VAL A 25 -5.77 -22.55 3.94
C VAL A 25 -7.03 -22.06 3.21
N PRO A 26 -8.23 -22.63 3.42
CA PRO A 26 -9.45 -22.09 2.82
C PRO A 26 -9.74 -20.66 3.27
N TRP A 27 -9.38 -20.31 4.51
CA TRP A 27 -9.52 -18.95 5.03
C TRP A 27 -8.61 -17.96 4.32
N VAL A 28 -7.29 -18.22 4.30
CA VAL A 28 -6.31 -17.41 3.59
C VAL A 28 -6.70 -17.30 2.11
N ALA A 29 -7.10 -18.40 1.49
CA ALA A 29 -7.54 -18.40 0.09
C ALA A 29 -8.76 -17.50 -0.15
N ARG A 30 -9.79 -17.58 0.71
CA ARG A 30 -11.00 -16.76 0.61
C ARG A 30 -10.69 -15.29 0.86
N SER A 31 -9.97 -14.96 1.92
CA SER A 31 -9.60 -13.57 2.24
C SER A 31 -8.73 -12.98 1.13
N GLN A 32 -7.76 -13.75 0.62
CA GLN A 32 -6.93 -13.34 -0.51
C GLN A 32 -7.77 -13.13 -1.78
N LEU A 33 -8.78 -13.98 -2.03
CA LEU A 33 -9.69 -13.82 -3.15
C LEU A 33 -10.50 -12.51 -3.05
N TRP A 34 -11.06 -12.21 -1.88
CA TRP A 34 -11.78 -10.95 -1.64
C TRP A 34 -10.89 -9.72 -1.76
N ILE A 35 -9.70 -9.78 -1.16
CA ILE A 35 -8.69 -8.72 -1.28
C ILE A 35 -8.34 -8.50 -2.75
N ASN A 36 -8.11 -9.57 -3.52
CA ASN A 36 -7.82 -9.47 -4.95
C ASN A 36 -9.00 -8.88 -5.74
N LEU A 37 -10.22 -9.39 -5.53
CA LEU A 37 -11.41 -8.92 -6.22
C LEU A 37 -11.69 -7.44 -5.94
N ALA A 38 -11.70 -7.05 -4.66
CA ALA A 38 -12.02 -5.68 -4.27
C ALA A 38 -10.97 -4.70 -4.82
N ARG A 39 -9.71 -5.08 -4.71
CA ARG A 39 -8.61 -4.26 -5.21
C ARG A 39 -8.53 -4.23 -6.75
N PHE A 40 -8.88 -5.30 -7.45
CA PHE A 40 -8.98 -5.34 -8.91
C PHE A 40 -10.10 -4.40 -9.40
N GLN A 41 -11.27 -4.44 -8.77
CA GLN A 41 -12.35 -3.51 -9.09
C GLN A 41 -11.98 -2.07 -8.77
N THR A 42 -11.28 -1.81 -7.65
CA THR A 42 -10.80 -0.47 -7.28
C THR A 42 -9.90 0.13 -8.36
N VAL A 43 -9.10 -0.70 -9.01
CA VAL A 43 -8.16 -0.28 -10.06
C VAL A 43 -8.87 -0.02 -11.38
N ARG A 44 -9.71 -0.97 -11.80
CA ARG A 44 -10.28 -0.99 -13.15
C ARG A 44 -11.54 -0.12 -13.26
N SER A 45 -12.33 -0.07 -12.19
CA SER A 45 -13.68 0.48 -12.23
C SER A 45 -13.67 1.98 -12.03
N LYS A 46 -14.50 2.68 -12.81
CA LYS A 46 -14.92 4.06 -12.54
C LYS A 46 -16.05 4.14 -11.51
N HIS A 47 -16.63 3.00 -11.14
CA HIS A 47 -17.81 2.87 -10.28
C HIS A 47 -17.39 2.63 -8.82
N LEU A 48 -16.75 3.62 -8.21
CA LEU A 48 -16.33 3.58 -6.81
C LEU A 48 -17.34 4.32 -5.92
N ILE A 49 -17.54 3.82 -4.70
CA ILE A 49 -18.46 4.42 -3.72
C ILE A 49 -17.79 5.65 -3.07
N VAL A 50 -16.54 5.49 -2.66
CA VAL A 50 -15.74 6.53 -1.98
C VAL A 50 -14.37 6.67 -2.66
N ASP A 51 -13.90 7.90 -2.86
CA ASP A 51 -12.58 8.15 -3.49
C ASP A 51 -11.42 8.15 -2.46
N LYS A 52 -11.77 8.19 -1.17
CA LYS A 52 -10.84 8.19 -0.04
C LYS A 52 -10.19 6.81 0.11
N ALA A 53 -8.86 6.78 0.20
CA ALA A 53 -8.12 5.56 0.48
C ALA A 53 -8.25 5.19 1.96
N ILE A 54 -8.12 3.89 2.27
CA ILE A 54 -8.01 3.42 3.65
C ILE A 54 -6.67 3.91 4.22
N GLU A 55 -6.75 4.72 5.26
CA GLU A 55 -5.58 5.27 5.95
C GLU A 55 -4.89 4.17 6.79
N PHE A 56 -3.56 4.21 6.92
CA PHE A 56 -2.83 3.21 7.72
C PHE A 56 -3.21 3.25 9.19
N ASP A 57 -3.59 4.42 9.72
CA ASP A 57 -4.03 4.52 11.12
C ASP A 57 -5.36 3.77 11.32
N ARG A 58 -6.20 3.71 10.28
CA ARG A 58 -7.38 2.85 10.28
C ARG A 58 -6.98 1.38 10.22
N VAL A 59 -6.04 1.01 9.34
CA VAL A 59 -5.51 -0.36 9.28
C VAL A 59 -4.95 -0.78 10.63
N ASP A 60 -4.12 0.02 11.29
CA ASP A 60 -3.53 -0.32 12.59
C ASP A 60 -4.58 -0.50 13.69
N ARG A 61 -5.63 0.33 13.69
CA ARG A 61 -6.76 0.18 14.63
C ARG A 61 -7.60 -1.07 14.35
N GLU A 62 -7.77 -1.40 13.09
CA GLU A 62 -8.65 -2.50 12.64
C GLU A 62 -7.89 -3.83 12.44
N MET A 63 -6.55 -3.83 12.50
CA MET A 63 -5.71 -5.02 12.25
C MET A 63 -5.88 -6.12 13.32
N ILE A 64 -6.35 -5.75 14.51
CA ILE A 64 -6.58 -6.67 15.64
C ILE A 64 -7.97 -7.32 15.55
N TRP A 65 -8.84 -6.83 14.65
CA TRP A 65 -10.14 -7.45 14.38
C TRP A 65 -9.92 -8.69 13.52
N ASP A 66 -9.38 -9.72 14.16
CA ASP A 66 -9.27 -11.05 13.58
C ASP A 66 -10.69 -11.60 13.39
N ASP A 67 -10.96 -12.31 12.29
CA ASP A 67 -12.31 -12.77 11.89
C ASP A 67 -12.90 -13.85 12.84
N HIS A 68 -12.37 -13.99 14.06
CA HIS A 68 -12.65 -15.01 15.08
C HIS A 68 -12.67 -16.45 14.56
N ILE A 69 -12.19 -16.70 13.34
CA ILE A 69 -12.43 -17.97 12.66
C ILE A 69 -11.65 -19.12 13.28
N ILE A 70 -10.46 -18.81 13.80
CA ILE A 70 -9.64 -19.76 14.55
C ILE A 70 -10.35 -20.10 15.85
N LEU A 71 -10.82 -19.08 16.58
CA LEU A 71 -11.60 -19.28 17.80
C LEU A 71 -12.85 -20.13 17.51
N ASN A 72 -13.58 -19.83 16.45
CA ASN A 72 -14.74 -20.60 15.99
C ASN A 72 -14.35 -22.04 15.58
N GLY A 73 -13.23 -22.23 14.90
CA GLY A 73 -12.71 -23.55 14.52
C GLY A 73 -12.34 -24.40 15.75
N ILE A 74 -11.72 -23.79 16.77
CA ILE A 74 -11.44 -24.43 18.06
C ILE A 74 -12.76 -24.77 18.77
N ILE A 75 -13.71 -23.84 18.81
CA ILE A 75 -15.03 -24.08 19.42
C ILE A 75 -15.75 -25.23 18.73
N PHE A 76 -15.73 -25.32 17.39
CA PHE A 76 -16.32 -26.44 16.67
C PHE A 76 -15.61 -27.76 16.95
N TYR A 77 -14.28 -27.77 16.98
CA TYR A 77 -13.51 -28.95 17.34
C TYR A 77 -13.86 -29.44 18.74
N LEU A 78 -13.82 -28.54 19.73
CA LEU A 78 -14.18 -28.86 21.12
C LEU A 78 -15.65 -29.29 21.23
N SER A 79 -16.57 -28.66 20.50
CA SER A 79 -17.98 -29.05 20.48
C SER A 79 -18.15 -30.46 19.93
N ASN A 80 -17.48 -30.80 18.82
CA ASN A 80 -17.50 -32.13 18.26
C ASN A 80 -16.86 -33.19 19.20
N SER A 81 -15.80 -32.83 19.92
CA SER A 81 -15.08 -33.73 20.81
C SER A 81 -15.72 -33.90 22.20
N CYS A 82 -16.41 -32.88 22.71
CA CYS A 82 -16.92 -32.85 24.07
C CYS A 82 -18.45 -33.02 24.17
N VAL A 83 -19.22 -32.74 23.10
CA VAL A 83 -20.68 -32.86 23.12
C VAL A 83 -21.11 -34.25 22.64
N PRO A 84 -21.81 -35.04 23.48
CA PRO A 84 -22.35 -36.33 23.07
C PRO A 84 -23.29 -36.18 21.87
N GLY A 85 -22.97 -36.86 20.76
CA GLY A 85 -23.73 -36.78 19.50
C GLY A 85 -23.26 -35.70 18.52
N GLY A 86 -22.26 -34.88 18.86
CA GLY A 86 -21.68 -33.89 17.95
C GLY A 86 -21.10 -34.51 16.66
N SER A 87 -20.49 -35.68 16.77
CA SER A 87 -19.97 -36.47 15.65
C SER A 87 -21.04 -37.12 14.77
N HIS A 88 -22.32 -37.04 15.15
CA HIS A 88 -23.44 -37.69 14.49
C HIS A 88 -24.50 -36.69 14.00
N LEU A 89 -24.14 -35.42 13.88
CA LEU A 89 -25.04 -34.42 13.31
C LEU A 89 -25.43 -34.78 11.87
N PRO A 90 -26.73 -34.66 11.51
CA PRO A 90 -27.16 -34.88 10.14
C PRO A 90 -26.53 -33.83 9.23
N TRP A 91 -26.27 -34.21 7.97
CA TRP A 91 -25.80 -33.28 6.96
C TRP A 91 -26.79 -32.14 6.74
N TRP A 92 -28.10 -32.44 6.69
CA TRP A 92 -29.16 -31.50 6.37
C TRP A 92 -30.36 -31.65 7.31
N ASP A 93 -30.89 -30.51 7.77
CA ASP A 93 -32.18 -30.41 8.46
C ASP A 93 -32.81 -29.05 8.14
N VAL A 94 -33.99 -29.06 7.52
CA VAL A 94 -34.72 -27.84 7.13
C VAL A 94 -35.08 -26.98 8.35
N LYS A 95 -35.45 -27.60 9.48
CA LYS A 95 -35.77 -26.87 10.71
C LYS A 95 -34.54 -26.16 11.27
N GLY A 96 -33.37 -26.80 11.22
CA GLY A 96 -32.09 -26.21 11.60
C GLY A 96 -31.74 -24.99 10.77
N VAL A 97 -31.83 -25.11 9.44
CA VAL A 97 -31.58 -24.01 8.51
C VAL A 97 -32.54 -22.85 8.75
N LEU A 98 -33.84 -23.12 8.90
CA LEU A 98 -34.85 -22.08 9.16
C LEU A 98 -34.66 -21.40 10.52
N ILE A 99 -34.36 -22.14 11.58
CA ILE A 99 -34.10 -21.56 12.92
C ILE A 99 -32.85 -20.69 12.86
N SER A 100 -31.78 -21.16 12.24
CA SER A 100 -30.55 -20.38 12.07
C SER A 100 -30.84 -19.05 11.35
N TRP A 101 -31.58 -19.13 10.25
CA TRP A 101 -31.98 -17.96 9.47
C TRP A 101 -32.89 -17.00 10.25
N LEU A 102 -33.94 -17.49 10.92
CA LEU A 102 -34.87 -16.65 11.70
C LEU A 102 -34.18 -15.96 12.88
N VAL A 103 -33.30 -16.66 13.58
CA VAL A 103 -32.52 -16.09 14.68
C VAL A 103 -31.53 -15.06 14.14
N HIS A 104 -30.92 -15.32 12.98
CA HIS A 104 -30.06 -14.35 12.31
C HIS A 104 -30.82 -13.06 11.96
N ILE A 105 -31.95 -13.17 11.25
CA ILE A 105 -32.80 -12.02 10.89
C ILE A 105 -33.35 -11.28 12.11
N GLY A 106 -33.41 -11.93 13.27
CA GLY A 106 -33.95 -11.39 14.50
C GLY A 106 -32.88 -10.71 15.36
N PRO A 107 -32.57 -11.26 16.55
CA PRO A 107 -31.64 -10.65 17.50
C PRO A 107 -30.26 -10.34 16.95
N VAL A 108 -29.77 -11.08 15.95
CA VAL A 108 -28.38 -10.95 15.49
C VAL A 108 -28.11 -9.65 14.74
N GLU A 109 -29.14 -8.99 14.24
CA GLU A 109 -29.00 -7.73 13.50
C GLU A 109 -29.11 -6.49 14.40
N SER A 110 -29.53 -6.64 15.66
CA SER A 110 -29.65 -5.54 16.62
C SER A 110 -28.40 -5.42 17.49
N ALA A 111 -27.36 -4.70 17.07
CA ALA A 111 -26.18 -4.49 17.91
C ALA A 111 -25.76 -3.01 18.00
N VAL A 112 -25.42 -2.62 19.24
CA VAL A 112 -25.06 -1.29 19.74
C VAL A 112 -23.58 -1.27 20.17
N ILE A 113 -23.00 -0.08 20.09
CA ILE A 113 -21.59 0.37 20.08
C ILE A 113 -20.72 0.01 21.32
N HIS A 114 -19.39 -0.18 21.11
CA HIS A 114 -18.20 0.12 21.96
C HIS A 114 -17.46 -1.01 22.77
N PRO A 115 -16.13 -0.88 23.02
CA PRO A 115 -15.08 -1.51 22.21
C PRO A 115 -14.55 -2.86 22.74
N PHE A 116 -14.91 -3.28 23.95
CA PHE A 116 -14.62 -4.65 24.47
C PHE A 116 -15.92 -5.45 24.67
N VAL A 117 -16.97 -4.76 25.13
CA VAL A 117 -18.32 -5.33 25.21
C VAL A 117 -18.80 -5.69 23.82
N GLU A 118 -18.45 -4.90 22.80
CA GLU A 118 -18.77 -5.15 21.39
C GLU A 118 -18.27 -6.50 20.88
N GLU A 119 -17.01 -6.86 21.13
CA GLU A 119 -16.42 -8.13 20.66
C GLU A 119 -17.07 -9.34 21.36
N LEU A 120 -17.27 -9.26 22.67
CA LEU A 120 -17.98 -10.29 23.44
C LEU A 120 -19.46 -10.36 23.02
N SER A 121 -20.09 -9.22 22.75
CA SER A 121 -21.48 -9.15 22.30
C SER A 121 -21.61 -9.78 20.92
N TYR A 122 -20.75 -9.44 19.95
CA TYR A 122 -20.75 -10.08 18.64
C TYR A 122 -20.55 -11.58 18.74
N LEU A 123 -19.60 -12.05 19.55
CA LEU A 123 -19.39 -13.49 19.75
C LEU A 123 -20.65 -14.18 20.28
N LEU A 124 -21.28 -13.62 21.32
CA LEU A 124 -22.51 -14.17 21.90
C LEU A 124 -23.68 -14.13 20.90
N LEU A 125 -23.80 -13.04 20.16
CA LEU A 125 -24.86 -12.79 19.21
C LEU A 125 -24.77 -13.77 18.02
N PHE A 126 -23.59 -13.91 17.42
CA PHE A 126 -23.35 -14.87 16.35
C PHE A 126 -23.38 -16.34 16.81
N ALA A 127 -23.24 -16.59 18.12
CA ALA A 127 -23.42 -17.92 18.70
C ALA A 127 -24.91 -18.32 18.86
N LEU A 128 -25.85 -17.36 18.90
CA LEU A 128 -27.28 -17.64 19.12
C LEU A 128 -27.89 -18.67 18.15
N PRO A 129 -27.65 -18.60 16.82
CA PRO A 129 -28.16 -19.61 15.88
C PRO A 129 -27.72 -21.04 16.25
N PHE A 130 -26.47 -21.20 16.71
CA PHE A 130 -25.95 -22.51 17.12
C PHE A 130 -26.63 -23.01 18.39
N PHE A 131 -26.80 -22.14 19.39
CA PHE A 131 -27.51 -22.48 20.63
C PHE A 131 -28.98 -22.84 20.37
N CYS A 132 -29.69 -22.05 19.55
CA CYS A 132 -31.08 -22.31 19.22
C CYS A 132 -31.25 -23.65 18.49
N MET A 133 -30.39 -23.94 17.50
CA MET A 133 -30.39 -25.22 16.78
C MET A 133 -30.08 -26.42 17.69
N ALA A 134 -29.14 -26.26 18.65
CA ALA A 134 -28.82 -27.29 19.62
C ALA A 134 -30.00 -27.55 20.57
N TYR A 135 -30.62 -26.47 21.08
CA TYR A 135 -31.78 -26.54 21.97
C TYR A 135 -33.00 -27.19 21.30
N SER A 136 -33.28 -26.83 20.04
CA SER A 136 -34.38 -27.41 19.25
C SER A 136 -34.07 -28.81 18.72
N ARG A 137 -32.88 -29.36 18.97
CA ARG A 137 -32.39 -30.65 18.45
C ARG A 137 -32.47 -30.75 16.92
N SER A 138 -32.23 -29.64 16.24
CA SER A 138 -32.26 -29.54 14.77
C SER A 138 -30.92 -29.08 14.20
N ALA A 139 -29.84 -29.18 14.96
CA ALA A 139 -28.50 -28.86 14.49
C ALA A 139 -28.12 -29.77 13.31
N CYS A 140 -27.59 -29.16 12.24
CA CYS A 140 -27.10 -29.88 11.07
C CYS A 140 -25.79 -29.26 10.57
N ILE A 141 -24.98 -30.08 9.88
CA ILE A 141 -23.65 -29.68 9.42
C ILE A 141 -23.76 -28.49 8.45
N THR A 142 -24.71 -28.52 7.50
CA THR A 142 -24.86 -27.43 6.52
C THR A 142 -25.22 -26.09 7.17
N ALA A 143 -26.12 -26.07 8.16
CA ALA A 143 -26.47 -24.82 8.84
C ALA A 143 -25.29 -24.29 9.68
N ALA A 144 -24.57 -25.16 10.38
CA ALA A 144 -23.45 -24.76 11.23
C ALA A 144 -22.23 -24.28 10.41
N VAL A 145 -21.85 -25.05 9.38
CA VAL A 145 -20.69 -24.76 8.54
C VAL A 145 -21.01 -23.68 7.49
N GLY A 146 -22.25 -23.57 7.02
CA GLY A 146 -22.66 -22.57 6.03
C GLY A 146 -22.86 -21.17 6.60
N TYR A 147 -23.21 -21.06 7.89
CA TYR A 147 -23.48 -19.77 8.53
C TYR A 147 -22.24 -18.87 8.64
N LEU A 148 -21.09 -19.40 9.06
CA LEU A 148 -19.86 -18.58 9.20
C LEU A 148 -19.31 -18.04 7.85
N PRO A 149 -19.24 -18.84 6.77
CA PRO A 149 -18.93 -18.33 5.45
C PRO A 149 -19.91 -17.25 4.97
N TYR A 150 -21.20 -17.38 5.29
CA TYR A 150 -22.21 -16.37 4.95
C TYR A 150 -21.97 -15.05 5.70
N VAL A 151 -21.79 -15.08 7.02
CA VAL A 151 -21.46 -13.90 7.83
C VAL A 151 -20.18 -13.24 7.30
N GLY A 152 -19.14 -14.03 7.01
CA GLY A 152 -17.91 -13.54 6.42
C GLY A 152 -18.13 -12.92 5.03
N PHE A 153 -18.90 -13.57 4.16
CA PHE A 153 -19.26 -13.05 2.83
C PHE A 153 -19.97 -11.70 2.93
N MET A 154 -20.96 -11.59 3.80
CA MET A 154 -21.70 -10.36 4.04
C MET A 154 -20.76 -9.27 4.54
N ASN A 155 -19.90 -9.57 5.51
CA ASN A 155 -18.90 -8.63 6.03
C ASN A 155 -17.89 -8.15 4.95
N TYR A 156 -17.36 -9.06 4.13
CA TYR A 156 -16.46 -8.70 3.04
C TYR A 156 -17.14 -7.87 1.95
N MET A 157 -18.39 -8.22 1.61
CA MET A 157 -19.18 -7.45 0.65
C MET A 157 -19.37 -6.01 1.15
N GLY A 158 -19.81 -5.81 2.38
CA GLY A 158 -20.05 -4.48 2.95
C GLY A 158 -18.86 -3.55 2.91
N ARG A 159 -17.64 -4.09 3.04
CA ARG A 159 -16.38 -3.33 3.01
C ARG A 159 -15.80 -3.15 1.61
N CYS A 160 -16.46 -3.66 0.57
CA CYS A 160 -16.08 -3.38 -0.82
C CYS A 160 -16.37 -1.93 -1.18
N ASN A 161 -15.49 -1.30 -1.95
CA ASN A 161 -15.68 0.08 -2.43
C ASN A 161 -16.43 0.16 -3.77
N PHE A 162 -17.22 -0.87 -4.11
CA PHE A 162 -17.99 -0.98 -5.34
C PHE A 162 -19.22 -1.84 -5.07
N GLU A 163 -20.27 -1.65 -5.85
CA GLU A 163 -21.50 -2.43 -5.73
C GLU A 163 -21.33 -3.83 -6.32
N LEU A 164 -21.61 -4.85 -5.52
CA LEU A 164 -21.56 -6.24 -5.95
C LEU A 164 -22.93 -6.75 -6.44
N VAL A 165 -24.01 -6.31 -5.79
CA VAL A 165 -25.37 -6.74 -6.09
C VAL A 165 -25.93 -5.85 -7.19
N PRO A 166 -26.33 -6.40 -8.36
CA PRO A 166 -26.84 -5.61 -9.47
C PRO A 166 -28.27 -5.10 -9.22
N LEU A 167 -28.59 -3.94 -9.77
CA LEU A 167 -29.87 -3.25 -9.54
C LEU A 167 -31.09 -4.10 -9.91
N TRP A 168 -31.00 -4.88 -11.00
CA TRP A 168 -32.10 -5.73 -11.46
C TRP A 168 -32.58 -6.72 -10.39
N MET A 169 -31.71 -7.14 -9.45
CA MET A 169 -32.11 -8.03 -8.36
C MET A 169 -33.08 -7.35 -7.39
N PHE A 170 -32.86 -6.07 -7.09
CA PHE A 170 -33.77 -5.27 -6.26
C PHE A 170 -35.06 -4.91 -7.00
N GLU A 171 -35.02 -4.79 -8.33
CA GLU A 171 -36.21 -4.58 -9.16
C GLU A 171 -37.06 -5.85 -9.25
N ALA A 172 -36.43 -7.02 -9.44
CA ALA A 172 -37.11 -8.31 -9.49
C ALA A 172 -37.68 -8.74 -8.13
N PHE A 173 -36.97 -8.43 -7.03
CA PHE A 173 -37.36 -8.78 -5.67
C PHE A 173 -37.25 -7.57 -4.73
N PRO A 174 -38.27 -6.69 -4.67
CA PRO A 174 -38.21 -5.44 -3.91
C PRO A 174 -37.97 -5.61 -2.40
N LEU A 175 -38.38 -6.74 -1.81
CA LEU A 175 -38.13 -7.04 -0.40
C LEU A 175 -36.65 -7.27 -0.09
N LEU A 176 -35.85 -7.65 -1.09
CA LEU A 176 -34.43 -7.96 -0.91
C LEU A 176 -33.64 -6.78 -0.36
N LYS A 177 -34.04 -5.54 -0.68
CA LYS A 177 -33.37 -4.31 -0.21
C LYS A 177 -33.43 -4.12 1.31
N TYR A 178 -34.37 -4.78 1.99
CA TYR A 178 -34.48 -4.78 3.45
C TYR A 178 -33.84 -6.00 4.08
N LEU A 179 -33.69 -7.10 3.31
CA LEU A 179 -33.14 -8.36 3.79
C LEU A 179 -31.63 -8.51 3.56
N MET A 180 -31.04 -7.59 2.81
CA MET A 180 -29.62 -7.62 2.48
C MET A 180 -29.13 -6.19 2.27
N TYR A 181 -28.17 -5.77 3.08
CA TYR A 181 -27.51 -4.50 2.91
C TYR A 181 -26.54 -4.51 1.71
N THR A 182 -26.18 -3.31 1.26
CA THR A 182 -25.22 -3.10 0.19
C THR A 182 -23.93 -2.46 0.72
N PRO A 183 -22.82 -2.56 -0.03
CA PRO A 183 -21.63 -1.75 0.18
C PRO A 183 -21.92 -0.27 0.48
N SER A 184 -22.82 0.39 -0.27
CA SER A 184 -23.22 1.79 0.00
C SER A 184 -23.85 1.99 1.37
N TYR A 185 -24.72 1.08 1.80
CA TYR A 185 -25.38 1.15 3.10
C TYR A 185 -24.36 1.12 4.25
N HIS A 186 -23.40 0.21 4.18
CA HIS A 186 -22.38 0.05 5.21
C HIS A 186 -21.28 1.11 5.15
N SER A 187 -20.97 1.61 3.96
CA SER A 187 -20.13 2.79 3.82
C SER A 187 -20.74 4.00 4.55
N LEU A 188 -22.07 4.17 4.48
CA LEU A 188 -22.78 5.22 5.21
C LEU A 188 -22.78 4.99 6.72
N HIS A 189 -22.92 3.75 7.21
CA HIS A 189 -22.76 3.44 8.63
C HIS A 189 -21.41 3.95 9.21
N HIS A 190 -20.30 3.73 8.48
CA HIS A 190 -18.97 4.15 8.91
C HIS A 190 -18.67 5.64 8.71
N THR A 191 -19.45 6.34 7.88
CA THR A 191 -19.25 7.77 7.58
C THR A 191 -20.24 8.66 8.31
N GLN A 192 -21.42 8.13 8.65
CA GLN A 192 -22.53 8.76 9.36
C GLN A 192 -22.84 7.92 10.60
N PHE A 193 -22.22 8.28 11.73
CA PHE A 193 -22.28 7.51 12.99
C PHE A 193 -23.69 7.32 13.60
N TRP A 194 -24.72 7.97 13.06
CA TRP A 194 -26.07 7.99 13.64
C TRP A 194 -27.13 7.30 12.79
N THR A 195 -26.71 6.52 11.79
CA THR A 195 -27.60 5.89 10.82
C THR A 195 -27.11 4.50 10.43
N ASN A 196 -28.00 3.65 9.89
CA ASN A 196 -27.69 2.33 9.38
C ASN A 196 -27.03 1.42 10.43
N TYR A 197 -27.65 1.21 11.58
CA TYR A 197 -27.04 0.47 12.70
C TYR A 197 -26.99 -1.06 12.50
N CYS A 198 -27.91 -1.62 11.72
CA CYS A 198 -28.00 -3.05 11.46
C CYS A 198 -26.83 -3.52 10.60
N LEU A 199 -26.30 -4.70 10.95
CA LEU A 199 -25.03 -5.17 10.43
C LEU A 199 -25.15 -5.67 8.99
N PHE A 200 -26.17 -6.47 8.70
CA PHE A 200 -26.39 -7.13 7.40
C PHE A 200 -27.79 -6.90 6.81
N MET A 201 -28.75 -6.45 7.61
CA MET A 201 -30.15 -6.33 7.16
C MET A 201 -30.76 -4.97 7.49
N PRO A 202 -31.04 -4.13 6.48
CA PRO A 202 -31.62 -2.79 6.69
C PRO A 202 -33.06 -2.79 7.25
N LEU A 203 -33.71 -3.94 7.38
CA LEU A 203 -35.12 -4.05 7.78
C LEU A 203 -35.43 -3.30 9.08
N TYR A 204 -34.62 -3.45 10.14
CA TYR A 204 -34.90 -2.76 11.40
C TYR A 204 -34.55 -1.29 11.35
N ASP A 205 -33.50 -0.89 10.61
CA ASP A 205 -33.23 0.52 10.37
C ASP A 205 -34.38 1.21 9.62
N TYR A 206 -35.04 0.49 8.72
CA TYR A 206 -36.26 0.97 8.08
C TYR A 206 -37.44 1.06 9.05
N ILE A 207 -37.68 0.03 9.87
CA ILE A 207 -38.78 -0.01 10.85
C ILE A 207 -38.63 1.08 11.92
N TYR A 208 -37.41 1.31 12.41
CA TYR A 208 -37.11 2.25 13.48
C TYR A 208 -36.70 3.64 12.98
N GLY A 209 -36.66 3.85 11.65
CA GLY A 209 -36.39 5.17 11.05
C GLY A 209 -34.93 5.63 11.17
N THR A 210 -33.99 4.71 11.32
CA THR A 210 -32.54 4.97 11.41
C THR A 210 -31.79 4.72 10.10
N MET A 211 -32.51 4.32 9.03
CA MET A 211 -31.93 4.15 7.70
C MET A 211 -31.56 5.49 7.06
N ASP A 212 -30.33 5.61 6.56
CA ASP A 212 -29.84 6.79 5.86
C ASP A 212 -30.53 6.93 4.48
N MET A 213 -31.25 8.04 4.31
CA MET A 213 -32.02 8.37 3.09
C MET A 213 -31.15 8.53 1.84
N SER A 214 -29.84 8.77 2.01
CA SER A 214 -28.88 8.89 0.91
C SER A 214 -28.37 7.55 0.39
N THR A 215 -28.67 6.42 1.06
CA THR A 215 -28.20 5.07 0.66
C THR A 215 -28.51 4.76 -0.80
N GLU A 216 -29.76 4.93 -1.22
CA GLU A 216 -30.16 4.63 -2.60
C GLU A 216 -29.53 5.60 -3.61
N LYS A 217 -29.40 6.88 -3.22
CA LYS A 217 -28.76 7.89 -4.05
C LYS A 217 -27.27 7.60 -4.23
N LEU A 218 -26.56 7.18 -3.17
CA LEU A 218 -25.16 6.78 -3.21
C LEU A 218 -24.95 5.56 -4.10
N TYR A 219 -25.78 4.53 -3.93
CA TYR A 219 -25.77 3.33 -4.77
C TYR A 219 -25.95 3.69 -6.26
N LYS A 220 -26.96 4.49 -6.60
CA LYS A 220 -27.19 4.89 -8.01
C LYS A 220 -26.08 5.78 -8.57
N ASN A 221 -25.48 6.63 -7.73
CA ASN A 221 -24.38 7.49 -8.15
C ASN A 221 -23.09 6.70 -8.39
N SER A 222 -22.78 5.69 -7.56
CA SER A 222 -21.61 4.85 -7.77
C SER A 222 -21.69 4.12 -9.12
N LEU A 223 -22.89 3.66 -9.53
CA LEU A 223 -23.14 3.02 -10.81
C LEU A 223 -22.99 3.93 -12.05
N LYS A 224 -23.07 5.25 -11.90
CA LYS A 224 -22.78 6.18 -13.03
C LYS A 224 -21.29 6.23 -13.34
N GLY A 225 -20.48 6.05 -12.30
CA GLY A 225 -19.03 6.15 -12.35
C GLY A 225 -18.53 7.57 -12.50
N LYS A 226 -17.26 7.78 -12.17
CA LYS A 226 -16.58 9.08 -12.25
C LYS A 226 -15.62 9.10 -13.43
N GLU A 227 -15.69 10.13 -14.26
CA GLU A 227 -14.62 10.43 -15.20
C GLU A 227 -13.48 11.09 -14.43
N GLU A 228 -12.29 10.50 -14.52
CA GLU A 228 -11.09 11.04 -13.87
C GLU A 228 -10.04 11.31 -14.94
N THR A 229 -9.60 12.55 -14.98
CA THR A 229 -8.47 13.00 -15.79
C THR A 229 -7.27 13.17 -14.86
N PRO A 230 -6.28 12.26 -14.88
CA PRO A 230 -5.09 12.42 -14.06
C PRO A 230 -4.32 13.64 -14.56
N ASN A 231 -3.85 14.50 -13.65
CA ASN A 231 -2.90 15.56 -14.01
C ASN A 231 -1.47 15.03 -13.99
N VAL A 232 -1.16 14.10 -13.08
CA VAL A 232 0.17 13.49 -12.94
C VAL A 232 0.04 11.97 -12.94
N VAL A 233 0.80 11.29 -13.80
CA VAL A 233 0.89 9.82 -13.80
C VAL A 233 2.31 9.40 -13.40
N HIS A 234 2.42 8.57 -12.38
CA HIS A 234 3.68 7.97 -11.94
C HIS A 234 3.73 6.49 -12.38
N LEU A 235 4.59 6.16 -13.35
CA LEU A 235 4.78 4.79 -13.81
C LEU A 235 5.82 4.10 -12.93
N THR A 236 5.51 2.95 -12.35
CA THR A 236 6.45 2.19 -11.50
C THR A 236 6.50 0.72 -11.90
N HIS A 237 7.64 0.08 -11.61
CA HIS A 237 7.83 -1.36 -11.73
C HIS A 237 7.82 -2.07 -10.38
N LEU A 238 7.62 -3.40 -10.43
CA LEU A 238 7.75 -4.27 -9.27
C LEU A 238 9.20 -4.73 -9.16
N THR A 239 9.81 -4.48 -8.00
CA THR A 239 11.26 -4.64 -7.82
C THR A 239 11.63 -5.84 -6.94
N THR A 240 10.70 -6.34 -6.13
CA THR A 240 10.91 -7.53 -5.30
C THR A 240 9.75 -8.52 -5.38
N LEU A 241 10.03 -9.81 -5.18
CA LEU A 241 9.01 -10.87 -5.10
C LEU A 241 8.01 -10.60 -3.95
N GLN A 242 8.49 -10.06 -2.83
CA GLN A 242 7.65 -9.65 -1.70
C GLN A 242 6.69 -8.51 -2.10
N SER A 243 7.14 -7.54 -2.91
CA SER A 243 6.26 -6.52 -3.49
C SER A 243 5.15 -7.17 -4.33
N ILE A 244 5.45 -8.25 -5.07
CA ILE A 244 4.47 -9.01 -5.87
C ILE A 244 3.43 -9.71 -4.98
N TYR A 245 3.84 -10.33 -3.86
CA TYR A 245 2.91 -10.98 -2.92
C TYR A 245 2.03 -10.01 -2.13
N HIS A 246 2.54 -8.81 -1.84
CA HIS A 246 1.71 -7.73 -1.28
C HIS A 246 0.85 -7.03 -2.33
N LEU A 247 1.08 -7.33 -3.61
CA LEU A 247 0.33 -6.79 -4.73
C LEU A 247 -0.78 -7.72 -5.21
N ARG A 248 -1.74 -7.03 -5.80
CA ARG A 248 -3.01 -7.50 -6.32
C ARG A 248 -2.73 -8.39 -7.53
N ILE A 249 -3.39 -9.54 -7.63
CA ILE A 249 -3.40 -10.29 -8.89
C ILE A 249 -4.28 -9.49 -9.88
N GLY A 250 -3.69 -9.01 -10.98
CA GLY A 250 -4.34 -8.16 -11.98
C GLY A 250 -3.71 -6.76 -12.07
N PHE A 251 -3.35 -6.36 -13.29
CA PHE A 251 -2.55 -5.14 -13.55
C PHE A 251 -3.30 -3.82 -13.36
N CYS A 252 -2.49 -2.76 -13.22
CA CYS A 252 -2.75 -1.40 -12.74
C CYS A 252 -2.91 -1.31 -11.21
N SER A 253 -2.17 -0.42 -10.56
CA SER A 253 -2.62 0.15 -9.29
C SER A 253 -3.23 1.49 -9.64
N LYS A 254 -4.12 1.98 -8.79
CA LYS A 254 -4.64 3.34 -8.86
C LYS A 254 -4.61 3.84 -7.43
N THR A 255 -3.69 4.77 -7.17
CA THR A 255 -3.66 5.54 -5.94
C THR A 255 -3.92 6.96 -6.38
N LEU A 256 -4.92 7.61 -5.79
CA LEU A 256 -5.32 8.99 -6.09
C LEU A 256 -4.87 9.92 -4.97
N PRO A 257 -3.57 10.24 -4.84
CA PRO A 257 -3.20 11.38 -4.05
C PRO A 257 -3.67 12.67 -4.73
N VAL A 258 -4.14 13.61 -3.91
CA VAL A 258 -4.46 14.97 -4.33
C VAL A 258 -3.49 15.92 -3.64
N VAL A 259 -2.83 16.78 -4.40
CA VAL A 259 -2.03 17.91 -3.88
C VAL A 259 -2.57 19.18 -4.51
N GLY A 260 -3.22 20.03 -3.71
CA GLY A 260 -3.95 21.18 -4.25
C GLY A 260 -5.09 20.69 -5.16
N GLU A 261 -5.05 21.05 -6.44
CA GLU A 261 -6.02 20.61 -7.45
C GLU A 261 -5.51 19.45 -8.34
N LEU A 262 -4.25 19.00 -8.17
CA LEU A 262 -3.68 17.95 -9.02
C LEU A 262 -4.13 16.56 -8.59
N GLN A 263 -4.80 15.84 -9.50
CA GLN A 263 -5.02 14.40 -9.38
C GLN A 263 -3.77 13.63 -9.81
N ILE A 264 -3.15 12.94 -8.86
CA ILE A 264 -2.00 12.08 -9.11
C ILE A 264 -2.49 10.64 -9.27
N GLN A 265 -1.92 9.87 -10.19
CA GLN A 265 -2.14 8.43 -10.30
C GLN A 265 -0.82 7.68 -10.31
N THR A 266 -0.80 6.45 -9.80
CA THR A 266 0.38 5.55 -9.88
C THR A 266 0.03 4.33 -10.67
N TRP A 267 0.60 4.16 -11.87
CA TRP A 267 0.34 3.01 -12.73
C TRP A 267 1.49 2.03 -12.63
N ILE A 268 1.17 0.74 -12.57
CA ILE A 268 2.15 -0.32 -12.49
C ILE A 268 2.37 -0.85 -13.90
N VAL A 269 3.61 -0.78 -14.36
CA VAL A 269 4.06 -1.47 -15.57
C VAL A 269 4.66 -2.82 -15.14
N PRO A 270 4.15 -3.96 -15.63
CA PRO A 270 4.80 -5.23 -15.37
C PRO A 270 6.20 -5.24 -15.95
N ARG A 271 7.16 -5.68 -15.13
CA ARG A 271 8.48 -6.08 -15.59
C ARG A 271 8.82 -7.42 -14.97
N PHE A 272 8.94 -8.42 -15.83
CA PHE A 272 9.45 -9.72 -15.44
C PHE A 272 10.92 -9.86 -15.84
N SER A 273 11.69 -10.60 -15.04
CA SER A 273 13.13 -10.81 -15.27
C SER A 273 13.46 -11.47 -16.62
N PHE A 274 12.49 -12.15 -17.23
CA PHE A 274 12.61 -12.83 -18.51
C PHE A 274 12.23 -11.96 -19.72
N GLN A 275 11.74 -10.73 -19.54
CA GLN A 275 11.33 -9.87 -20.65
C GLN A 275 12.50 -9.09 -21.22
N GLU A 276 12.56 -8.99 -22.55
CA GLU A 276 13.50 -8.15 -23.26
C GLU A 276 13.21 -6.66 -23.02
N LYS A 277 14.25 -5.82 -23.08
CA LYS A 277 14.13 -4.37 -22.84
C LYS A 277 13.16 -3.69 -23.80
N GLU A 278 13.10 -4.15 -25.04
CA GLU A 278 12.23 -3.59 -26.09
C GLU A 278 10.74 -3.76 -25.76
N VAL A 279 10.36 -4.94 -25.23
CA VAL A 279 8.97 -5.20 -24.78
C VAL A 279 8.58 -4.27 -23.64
N ILE A 280 9.49 -4.03 -22.69
CA ILE A 280 9.24 -3.12 -21.57
C ILE A 280 9.11 -1.68 -22.06
N ASN A 281 9.96 -1.25 -22.99
CA ASN A 281 9.88 0.09 -23.59
C ASN A 281 8.54 0.29 -24.30
N ASN A 282 8.08 -0.68 -25.10
CA ASN A 282 6.77 -0.62 -25.75
C ASN A 282 5.63 -0.51 -24.73
N LEU A 283 5.70 -1.20 -23.58
CA LEU A 283 4.69 -1.08 -22.52
C LEU A 283 4.71 0.32 -21.88
N ILE A 284 5.90 0.89 -21.68
CA ILE A 284 6.05 2.25 -21.13
C ILE A 284 5.51 3.28 -22.11
N GLU A 285 5.87 3.19 -23.39
CA GLU A 285 5.38 4.09 -24.45
C GLU A 285 3.86 4.04 -24.57
N ASN A 286 3.27 2.84 -24.59
CA ASN A 286 1.81 2.70 -24.59
C ASN A 286 1.18 3.31 -23.33
N ALA A 287 1.79 3.15 -22.16
CA ALA A 287 1.29 3.76 -20.93
C ALA A 287 1.36 5.30 -20.98
N ILE A 288 2.41 5.87 -21.58
CA ILE A 288 2.55 7.32 -21.78
C ILE A 288 1.45 7.82 -22.72
N ILE A 289 1.26 7.19 -23.88
CA ILE A 289 0.21 7.56 -24.86
C ILE A 289 -1.18 7.53 -24.21
N VAL A 290 -1.47 6.52 -23.40
CA VAL A 290 -2.74 6.41 -22.67
C VAL A 290 -2.87 7.49 -21.59
N ALA A 291 -1.78 7.86 -20.92
CA ALA A 291 -1.79 8.95 -19.93
C ALA A 291 -2.05 10.32 -20.59
N GLU A 292 -1.35 10.62 -21.69
CA GLU A 292 -1.53 11.84 -22.47
C GLU A 292 -2.94 11.93 -23.05
N GLY A 293 -3.46 10.83 -23.62
CA GLY A 293 -4.83 10.75 -24.12
C GLY A 293 -5.91 10.96 -23.05
N LYS A 294 -5.57 10.78 -21.77
CA LYS A 294 -6.44 11.09 -20.61
C LYS A 294 -6.22 12.50 -20.05
N GLY A 295 -5.36 13.31 -20.66
CA GLY A 295 -5.08 14.68 -20.24
C GLY A 295 -4.01 14.82 -19.15
N ALA A 296 -3.13 13.83 -18.98
CA ALA A 296 -1.99 13.96 -18.07
C ALA A 296 -1.06 15.10 -18.50
N LYS A 297 -0.82 16.05 -17.59
CA LYS A 297 0.14 17.14 -17.76
C LYS A 297 1.58 16.63 -17.64
N VAL A 298 1.83 15.70 -16.71
CA VAL A 298 3.16 15.15 -16.45
C VAL A 298 3.11 13.64 -16.28
N VAL A 299 3.99 12.93 -16.97
CA VAL A 299 4.29 11.51 -16.72
C VAL A 299 5.68 11.41 -16.08
N SER A 300 5.72 10.89 -14.88
CA SER A 300 6.96 10.63 -14.14
C SER A 300 7.27 9.15 -14.11
N LEU A 301 8.55 8.82 -14.22
CA LEU A 301 9.04 7.45 -14.23
C LEU A 301 9.69 7.10 -12.89
N GLY A 302 9.06 6.19 -12.16
CA GLY A 302 9.64 5.53 -11.01
C GLY A 302 10.39 4.27 -11.42
N LEU A 303 11.54 4.03 -10.78
CA LEU A 303 12.27 2.75 -10.76
C LEU A 303 12.62 2.16 -12.14
N LEU A 304 13.90 2.29 -12.52
CA LEU A 304 14.52 1.64 -13.69
C LEU A 304 13.97 2.02 -15.09
N ASN A 305 13.11 3.04 -15.17
CA ASN A 305 12.60 3.60 -16.41
C ASN A 305 13.34 4.89 -16.76
N GLN A 306 13.91 5.00 -17.96
CA GLN A 306 14.80 6.11 -18.35
C GLN A 306 14.35 6.86 -19.62
N VAL A 307 13.06 6.78 -20.00
CA VAL A 307 12.55 7.34 -21.26
C VAL A 307 11.60 8.53 -21.00
N ILE A 308 12.05 9.74 -21.37
CA ILE A 308 11.26 10.93 -21.78
C ILE A 308 10.05 11.20 -20.88
N ILE A 309 10.16 11.85 -19.71
CA ILE A 309 9.69 13.25 -19.55
C ILE A 309 10.22 13.91 -18.25
N VAL A 310 10.36 13.20 -17.12
CA VAL A 310 11.11 13.67 -15.91
C VAL A 310 11.71 12.46 -15.19
N ASP A 311 13.05 12.39 -15.10
CA ASP A 311 13.73 11.28 -14.42
C ASP A 311 13.96 11.54 -12.91
N GLY A 312 13.84 12.78 -12.44
CA GLY A 312 13.94 13.15 -11.02
C GLY A 312 15.36 13.10 -10.44
N SER A 313 16.39 12.93 -11.27
CA SER A 313 17.79 12.87 -10.85
C SER A 313 18.26 14.18 -10.24
N GLY A 314 17.72 15.33 -10.68
CA GLY A 314 18.05 16.66 -10.16
C GLY A 314 17.66 16.82 -8.69
N LEU A 315 16.41 16.50 -8.35
CA LEU A 315 15.94 16.55 -6.95
C LEU A 315 16.63 15.50 -6.08
N ALA A 316 16.87 14.29 -6.60
CA ALA A 316 17.63 13.27 -5.87
C ALA A 316 19.05 13.74 -5.53
N ALA A 317 19.74 14.39 -6.48
CA ALA A 317 21.03 15.01 -6.24
C ALA A 317 20.95 16.15 -5.21
N ALA A 318 19.92 17.00 -5.30
CA ALA A 318 19.68 18.09 -4.34
C ALA A 318 19.54 17.54 -2.90
N VAL A 319 18.70 16.53 -2.71
CA VAL A 319 18.49 15.88 -1.39
C VAL A 319 19.82 15.37 -0.85
N VAL A 320 20.62 14.65 -1.65
CA VAL A 320 21.93 14.16 -1.20
C VAL A 320 22.88 15.31 -0.83
N LEU A 321 22.93 16.36 -1.64
CA LEU A 321 23.78 17.53 -1.40
C LEU A 321 23.39 18.30 -0.12
N HIS A 322 22.11 18.31 0.24
CA HIS A 322 21.60 18.94 1.46
C HIS A 322 21.67 18.02 2.69
N SER A 323 21.81 16.71 2.49
CA SER A 323 22.07 15.73 3.56
C SER A 323 23.52 15.71 4.06
N ILE A 324 24.45 16.33 3.33
CA ILE A 324 25.87 16.41 3.73
C ILE A 324 26.03 17.42 4.88
N PRO A 325 26.65 17.03 6.00
CA PRO A 325 26.90 17.96 7.11
C PRO A 325 27.66 19.21 6.68
N ALA A 326 27.26 20.38 7.19
CA ALA A 326 27.95 21.64 6.94
C ALA A 326 29.41 21.58 7.42
N GLY A 327 30.33 22.14 6.63
CA GLY A 327 31.78 22.09 6.91
C GLY A 327 32.47 20.79 6.46
N THR A 328 31.81 19.95 5.66
CA THR A 328 32.46 18.76 5.08
C THR A 328 33.37 19.14 3.91
N ASP A 329 34.69 19.05 4.13
CA ASP A 329 35.70 19.39 3.11
C ASP A 329 36.05 18.24 2.15
N ARG A 330 35.82 16.99 2.58
CA ARG A 330 36.16 15.77 1.83
C ARG A 330 35.04 14.76 1.93
N VAL A 331 34.63 14.20 0.79
CA VAL A 331 33.67 13.09 0.72
C VAL A 331 34.24 11.95 -0.10
N LEU A 332 33.81 10.73 0.19
CA LEU A 332 34.09 9.57 -0.65
C LEU A 332 32.85 9.25 -1.50
N LEU A 333 33.00 9.20 -2.83
CA LEU A 333 31.93 8.82 -3.74
C LEU A 333 32.18 7.41 -4.28
N ARG A 334 31.22 6.50 -4.04
CA ARG A 334 31.33 5.09 -4.39
C ARG A 334 30.03 4.56 -4.97
N GLY A 335 30.05 4.12 -6.23
CA GLY A 335 28.91 3.50 -6.88
C GLY A 335 28.98 3.61 -8.39
N LYS A 336 28.13 2.88 -9.10
CA LYS A 336 28.04 2.94 -10.55
C LYS A 336 27.77 4.38 -11.03
N PRO A 337 28.46 4.86 -12.07
CA PRO A 337 28.21 6.18 -12.64
C PRO A 337 26.76 6.31 -13.11
N SER A 338 26.11 7.40 -12.73
CA SER A 338 24.74 7.75 -13.09
C SER A 338 24.60 9.26 -13.27
N LYS A 339 23.47 9.70 -13.85
CA LYS A 339 23.14 11.13 -13.96
C LYS A 339 23.16 11.81 -12.58
N THR A 340 22.59 11.17 -11.57
CA THR A 340 22.62 11.64 -10.17
C THR A 340 24.05 11.73 -9.63
N SER A 341 24.91 10.72 -9.82
CA SER A 341 26.28 10.79 -9.31
C SER A 341 27.11 11.87 -10.00
N CYS A 342 26.90 12.08 -11.31
CA CYS A 342 27.53 13.15 -12.07
C CYS A 342 27.08 14.54 -11.59
N ALA A 343 25.77 14.71 -11.33
CA ALA A 343 25.22 15.94 -10.76
C ALA A 343 25.84 16.27 -9.39
N ILE A 344 25.91 15.27 -8.51
CA ILE A 344 26.48 15.42 -7.17
C ILE A 344 27.98 15.76 -7.25
N ALA A 345 28.74 15.02 -8.06
CA ALA A 345 30.17 15.27 -8.22
C ALA A 345 30.45 16.69 -8.76
N LEU A 346 29.71 17.14 -9.78
CA LEU A 346 29.83 18.47 -10.34
C LEU A 346 29.53 19.56 -9.29
N ALA A 347 28.40 19.43 -8.59
CA ALA A 347 27.98 20.40 -7.57
C ALA A 347 28.96 20.48 -6.40
N LEU A 348 29.52 19.35 -5.95
CA LEU A 348 30.54 19.33 -4.89
C LEU A 348 31.85 19.96 -5.34
N CYS A 349 32.29 19.69 -6.57
CA CYS A 349 33.49 20.31 -7.12
C CYS A 349 33.30 21.84 -7.28
N GLN A 350 32.10 22.30 -7.65
CA GLN A 350 31.76 23.73 -7.70
C GLN A 350 31.79 24.39 -6.31
N ARG A 351 31.41 23.64 -5.26
CA ARG A 351 31.50 24.08 -3.84
C ARG A 351 32.91 24.02 -3.27
N GLY A 352 33.90 23.52 -4.02
CA GLY A 352 35.29 23.33 -3.56
C GLY A 352 35.51 22.12 -2.65
N THR A 353 34.50 21.26 -2.48
CA THR A 353 34.62 20.02 -1.70
C THR A 353 35.44 18.99 -2.48
N LYS A 354 36.41 18.34 -1.84
CA LYS A 354 37.20 17.27 -2.46
C LYS A 354 36.40 15.98 -2.55
N VAL A 355 36.15 15.51 -3.77
CA VAL A 355 35.45 14.26 -4.06
C VAL A 355 36.48 13.16 -4.31
N ILE A 356 36.59 12.24 -3.36
CA ILE A 356 37.48 11.08 -3.45
C ILE A 356 36.76 9.94 -4.13
N VAL A 357 37.39 9.36 -5.15
CA VAL A 357 36.89 8.18 -5.86
C VAL A 357 37.97 7.11 -5.78
N VAL A 358 37.61 5.90 -5.40
CA VAL A 358 38.58 4.81 -5.20
C VAL A 358 38.78 4.01 -6.48
N ARG A 359 37.70 3.73 -7.22
CA ARG A 359 37.78 2.90 -8.43
C ARG A 359 38.11 3.75 -9.66
N ARG A 360 39.12 3.32 -10.42
CA ARG A 360 39.56 4.01 -11.64
C ARG A 360 38.45 4.15 -12.69
N GLU A 361 37.64 3.11 -12.88
CA GLU A 361 36.51 3.13 -13.82
C GLU A 361 35.49 4.22 -13.47
N GLU A 362 35.13 4.32 -12.20
CA GLU A 362 34.21 5.35 -11.67
C GLU A 362 34.81 6.75 -11.79
N PHE A 363 36.10 6.89 -11.50
CA PHE A 363 36.82 8.16 -11.64
C PHE A 363 36.84 8.65 -13.09
N VAL A 364 37.17 7.76 -14.04
CA VAL A 364 37.19 8.12 -15.47
C VAL A 364 35.81 8.55 -15.95
N ALA A 365 34.75 7.84 -15.56
CA ALA A 365 33.39 8.19 -15.92
C ALA A 365 32.95 9.54 -15.32
N LEU A 366 33.24 9.79 -14.04
CA LEU A 366 32.90 11.06 -13.39
C LEU A 366 33.71 12.24 -13.95
N LYS A 367 34.96 12.01 -14.34
CA LYS A 367 35.80 13.05 -14.96
C LYS A 367 35.23 13.55 -16.29
N LEU A 368 34.47 12.73 -17.03
CA LEU A 368 33.76 13.15 -18.23
C LEU A 368 32.55 14.06 -17.93
N CYS A 369 32.00 13.97 -16.71
CA CYS A 369 30.87 14.78 -16.26
C CYS A 369 31.27 16.12 -15.62
N VAL A 370 32.50 16.22 -15.10
CA VAL A 370 33.00 17.40 -14.38
C VAL A 370 33.79 18.31 -15.34
N ALA A 371 33.51 19.61 -15.32
CA ALA A 371 34.22 20.58 -16.14
C ALA A 371 35.74 20.57 -15.83
N THR A 372 36.57 20.78 -16.86
CA THR A 372 38.03 20.63 -16.77
C THR A 372 38.68 21.56 -15.74
N ASN A 373 38.12 22.74 -15.52
CA ASN A 373 38.54 23.70 -14.49
C ASN A 373 38.24 23.24 -13.05
N LEU A 374 37.29 22.34 -12.87
CA LEU A 374 36.86 21.82 -11.56
C LEU A 374 37.45 20.44 -11.25
N ALA A 375 38.08 19.80 -12.23
CA ALA A 375 38.64 18.45 -12.12
C ALA A 375 39.70 18.31 -11.01
N ALA A 376 40.31 19.41 -10.55
CA ALA A 376 41.25 19.42 -9.43
C ALA A 376 40.62 18.96 -8.10
N HIS A 377 39.29 19.11 -7.94
CA HIS A 377 38.56 18.67 -6.76
C HIS A 377 38.14 17.20 -6.82
N LEU A 378 38.27 16.54 -7.98
CA LEU A 378 38.00 15.11 -8.15
C LEU A 378 39.31 14.33 -8.06
N VAL A 379 39.45 13.48 -7.02
CA VAL A 379 40.72 12.83 -6.68
C VAL A 379 40.57 11.31 -6.73
N LEU A 380 41.40 10.65 -7.53
CA LEU A 380 41.56 9.20 -7.50
C LEU A 380 42.51 8.83 -6.35
N SER A 381 42.02 8.15 -5.33
CA SER A 381 42.82 7.75 -4.16
C SER A 381 42.20 6.55 -3.44
N ASP A 382 43.04 5.68 -2.87
CA ASP A 382 42.63 4.60 -1.97
C ASP A 382 42.37 5.07 -0.52
N ASP A 383 42.01 6.34 -0.37
CA ASP A 383 41.75 6.99 0.93
C ASP A 383 40.31 6.77 1.38
N TYR A 384 40.12 5.86 2.35
CA TYR A 384 38.83 5.55 2.98
C TYR A 384 38.59 6.34 4.29
N THR A 385 39.44 7.32 4.62
CA THR A 385 39.32 8.12 5.85
C THR A 385 38.13 9.08 5.95
N PRO A 386 37.50 9.58 4.85
CA PRO A 386 36.37 10.50 4.97
C PRO A 386 35.24 9.93 5.82
N LYS A 387 34.65 10.76 6.68
CA LYS A 387 33.49 10.40 7.51
C LYS A 387 32.16 10.47 6.76
N VAL A 388 32.14 11.01 5.55
CA VAL A 388 30.92 11.12 4.72
C VAL A 388 31.13 10.36 3.42
N TRP A 389 30.31 9.34 3.20
CA TRP A 389 30.36 8.46 2.03
C TRP A 389 29.07 8.58 1.23
N LEU A 390 29.19 9.02 -0.01
CA LEU A 390 28.11 9.07 -0.98
C LEU A 390 28.08 7.75 -1.72
N VAL A 391 27.02 6.96 -1.52
CA VAL A 391 26.99 5.56 -1.99
C VAL A 391 25.86 5.26 -2.95
N GLY A 392 26.17 4.53 -4.01
CA GLY A 392 25.20 4.13 -5.04
C GLY A 392 25.19 2.62 -5.26
N GLU A 393 24.54 2.21 -6.36
CA GLU A 393 24.53 0.80 -6.77
C GLU A 393 25.96 0.27 -6.96
N GLY A 394 26.18 -0.97 -6.55
CA GLY A 394 27.48 -1.63 -6.65
C GLY A 394 28.40 -1.42 -5.45
N LEU A 395 27.95 -0.77 -4.37
CA LEU A 395 28.61 -0.83 -3.06
C LEU A 395 28.60 -2.27 -2.54
N THR A 396 29.76 -2.78 -2.10
CA THR A 396 29.91 -4.14 -1.59
C THR A 396 30.07 -4.17 -0.07
N ASP A 397 29.80 -5.32 0.55
CA ASP A 397 30.04 -5.55 1.99
C ASP A 397 31.53 -5.36 2.34
N GLN A 398 32.46 -5.65 1.41
CA GLN A 398 33.89 -5.41 1.59
C GLN A 398 34.25 -3.92 1.57
N ASP A 399 33.58 -3.11 0.74
CA ASP A 399 33.78 -1.67 0.71
C ASP A 399 33.36 -1.04 2.05
N GLN A 400 32.21 -1.46 2.59
CA GLN A 400 31.66 -0.95 3.85
C GLN A 400 32.56 -1.25 5.07
N ARG A 401 33.22 -2.41 5.10
CA ARG A 401 34.16 -2.79 6.17
C ARG A 401 35.43 -1.93 6.23
N LYS A 402 35.73 -1.18 5.17
CA LYS A 402 36.87 -0.25 5.13
C LYS A 402 36.54 1.11 5.72
N ALA A 403 35.26 1.40 5.95
CA ALA A 403 34.85 2.64 6.61
C ALA A 403 35.24 2.63 8.08
N SER A 404 35.63 3.79 8.60
CA SER A 404 35.91 3.95 10.03
C SER A 404 34.61 4.06 10.84
N SER A 405 34.60 3.64 12.10
CA SER A 405 33.42 3.79 12.97
C SER A 405 32.92 5.24 13.03
N GLY A 406 31.61 5.43 13.02
CA GLY A 406 30.97 6.74 12.93
C GLY A 406 30.94 7.36 11.52
N THR A 407 31.29 6.60 10.47
CA THR A 407 31.10 7.06 9.08
C THR A 407 29.61 7.13 8.75
N CYS A 408 29.20 8.19 8.05
CA CYS A 408 27.85 8.41 7.57
C CYS A 408 27.75 8.05 6.08
N PHE A 409 26.97 7.02 5.79
CA PHE A 409 26.61 6.58 4.44
C PHE A 409 25.34 7.32 3.99
N ILE A 410 25.47 8.11 2.93
CA ILE A 410 24.39 8.85 2.29
C ILE A 410 24.15 8.22 0.91
N PRO A 411 23.07 7.45 0.74
CA PRO A 411 22.78 6.82 -0.54
C PRO A 411 22.32 7.84 -1.59
N PHE A 412 22.76 7.67 -2.83
CA PHE A 412 22.23 8.35 -4.03
C PHE A 412 21.50 7.37 -4.98
N SER A 413 21.30 6.12 -4.55
CA SER A 413 20.53 5.09 -5.26
C SER A 413 19.05 5.10 -4.87
N GLN A 414 18.19 4.63 -5.78
CA GLN A 414 16.75 4.46 -5.54
C GLN A 414 16.47 3.37 -4.50
N PHE A 415 17.30 2.33 -4.46
CA PHE A 415 17.19 1.25 -3.50
C PHE A 415 18.04 1.49 -2.25
N PRO A 416 17.57 1.07 -1.07
CA PRO A 416 18.32 1.18 0.16
C PRO A 416 19.56 0.29 0.11
N VAL A 417 20.64 0.78 0.72
CA VAL A 417 21.89 0.04 0.84
C VAL A 417 21.77 -0.97 1.98
N LYS A 418 22.27 -2.19 1.75
CA LYS A 418 22.37 -3.23 2.78
C LYS A 418 23.35 -2.75 3.87
N LYS A 419 22.84 -2.58 5.09
CA LYS A 419 23.63 -2.19 6.27
C LYS A 419 24.49 -3.36 6.72
N THR A 420 25.80 -3.16 6.81
CA THR A 420 26.75 -4.24 7.20
C THR A 420 27.77 -3.82 8.25
N HIS A 421 27.89 -2.53 8.55
CA HIS A 421 28.78 -2.01 9.57
C HIS A 421 27.95 -1.35 10.68
N GLU A 422 27.78 -1.99 11.84
CA GLU A 422 26.85 -1.52 12.88
C GLU A 422 27.21 -0.15 13.46
N ASP A 423 28.51 0.15 13.62
CA ASP A 423 28.96 1.46 14.16
C ASP A 423 28.87 2.63 13.15
N CYS A 424 28.30 2.42 11.97
CA CYS A 424 28.14 3.47 10.96
C CYS A 424 26.69 3.94 10.84
N ALA A 425 26.51 5.22 10.54
CA ALA A 425 25.20 5.78 10.27
C ALA A 425 24.82 5.53 8.81
N TYR A 426 23.59 5.07 8.57
CA TYR A 426 23.04 4.86 7.23
C TYR A 426 21.79 5.71 7.08
N GLN A 427 21.88 6.74 6.24
CA GLN A 427 20.72 7.53 5.86
C GLN A 427 19.82 6.73 4.92
N VAL A 428 18.56 7.14 4.84
CA VAL A 428 17.60 6.59 3.88
C VAL A 428 17.92 7.06 2.46
N THR A 429 17.37 6.36 1.47
CA THR A 429 17.45 6.79 0.06
C THR A 429 16.90 8.21 -0.10
N PRO A 430 17.33 8.96 -1.13
CA PRO A 430 16.87 10.33 -1.36
C PRO A 430 15.35 10.42 -1.34
N ALA A 431 14.83 11.02 -0.27
CA ALA A 431 13.42 11.08 0.04
C ALA A 431 13.12 12.28 0.94
N MET A 432 11.86 12.73 0.91
CA MET A 432 11.40 13.88 1.68
C MET A 432 10.04 13.58 2.32
N ALA A 433 9.79 14.23 3.45
CA ALA A 433 8.49 14.23 4.08
C ALA A 433 7.51 15.02 3.21
N VAL A 434 6.30 14.50 3.06
CA VAL A 434 5.31 15.08 2.16
C VAL A 434 4.37 16.05 2.87
N PRO A 435 3.88 17.10 2.18
CA PRO A 435 3.06 18.13 2.81
C PRO A 435 1.77 17.53 3.39
N ARG A 436 1.20 18.18 4.41
CA ARG A 436 -0.05 17.75 5.04
C ARG A 436 -1.24 17.73 4.07
N THR A 437 -1.20 18.64 3.10
CA THR A 437 -2.18 18.79 2.02
C THR A 437 -2.20 17.61 1.05
N LEU A 438 -1.15 16.79 1.00
CA LEU A 438 -1.11 15.57 0.21
C LEU A 438 -1.91 14.47 0.93
N GLU A 439 -3.12 14.22 0.45
CA GLU A 439 -4.04 13.20 0.98
C GLU A 439 -3.85 11.84 0.30
N ASN A 440 -4.44 10.79 0.89
CA ASN A 440 -4.46 9.42 0.36
C ASN A 440 -3.09 8.83 0.03
N MET A 441 -2.03 9.36 0.65
CA MET A 441 -0.68 8.87 0.47
C MET A 441 0.05 8.74 1.80
N HIS A 442 0.25 7.48 2.17
CA HIS A 442 0.82 7.15 3.47
C HIS A 442 2.09 6.34 3.37
N THR A 443 2.36 5.57 2.30
CA THR A 443 3.69 5.05 2.00
C THR A 443 3.92 5.03 0.48
N CYS A 444 5.10 5.48 0.05
CA CYS A 444 5.63 5.23 -1.28
C CYS A 444 6.88 4.40 -1.07
N GLU A 445 6.94 3.21 -1.66
CA GLU A 445 8.01 2.22 -1.43
C GLU A 445 7.98 1.58 -0.03
N ASN A 446 8.27 0.29 0.05
CA ASN A 446 8.14 -0.51 1.28
C ASN A 446 9.23 -0.26 2.32
N TRP A 447 10.28 0.50 1.99
CA TRP A 447 11.40 0.82 2.89
C TRP A 447 11.35 2.26 3.43
N LEU A 448 10.44 3.11 2.94
CA LEU A 448 10.31 4.49 3.43
C LEU A 448 9.30 4.58 4.58
N PRO A 449 9.52 5.49 5.56
CA PRO A 449 8.54 5.74 6.61
C PRO A 449 7.20 6.25 6.08
N ARG A 450 6.19 6.27 6.95
CA ARG A 450 4.89 6.84 6.58
C ARG A 450 5.01 8.32 6.22
N ARG A 451 4.24 8.77 5.22
CA ARG A 451 4.26 10.14 4.68
C ARG A 451 5.63 10.61 4.19
N VAL A 452 6.48 9.68 3.78
CA VAL A 452 7.74 9.95 3.10
C VAL A 452 7.65 9.44 1.66
N MET A 453 8.18 10.23 0.73
CA MET A 453 8.21 9.88 -0.69
C MET A 453 9.62 10.06 -1.23
N SER A 454 10.02 9.19 -2.16
CA SER A 454 11.29 9.31 -2.85
C SER A 454 11.39 10.60 -3.68
N ALA A 455 12.59 11.16 -3.72
CA ALA A 455 12.90 12.39 -4.44
C ALA A 455 12.55 12.29 -5.93
N TRP A 456 12.76 11.12 -6.55
CA TRP A 456 12.41 10.86 -7.95
C TRP A 456 10.92 11.05 -8.23
N ARG A 457 10.05 10.58 -7.34
CA ARG A 457 8.61 10.74 -7.50
C ARG A 457 8.15 12.16 -7.17
N ILE A 458 8.72 12.79 -6.15
CA ILE A 458 8.44 14.18 -5.80
C ILE A 458 8.78 15.11 -6.96
N ALA A 459 9.89 14.87 -7.66
CA ALA A 459 10.30 15.68 -8.79
C ALA A 459 9.20 15.75 -9.86
N GLY A 460 8.56 14.63 -10.20
CA GLY A 460 7.44 14.60 -11.15
C GLY A 460 6.24 15.42 -10.70
N ILE A 461 5.94 15.44 -9.39
CA ILE A 461 4.85 16.24 -8.82
C ILE A 461 5.20 17.73 -8.87
N VAL A 462 6.42 18.10 -8.48
CA VAL A 462 6.88 19.49 -8.49
C VAL A 462 6.92 20.06 -9.90
N HIS A 463 7.36 19.28 -10.91
CA HIS A 463 7.31 19.71 -12.31
C HIS A 463 5.88 20.01 -12.76
N ALA A 464 4.90 19.21 -12.32
CA ALA A 464 3.49 19.43 -12.64
C ALA A 464 2.90 20.65 -11.93
N LEU A 465 3.28 20.87 -10.67
CA LEU A 465 2.84 22.04 -9.88
C LEU A 465 3.42 23.35 -10.43
N GLU A 466 4.64 23.30 -10.95
CA GLU A 466 5.34 24.46 -11.49
C GLU A 466 5.12 24.69 -12.99
N GLU A 467 4.39 23.78 -13.65
CA GLU A 467 4.12 23.80 -15.11
C GLU A 467 5.40 23.98 -15.94
N TRP A 468 6.47 23.26 -15.58
CA TRP A 468 7.73 23.33 -16.33
C TRP A 468 7.64 22.52 -17.63
N ASP A 469 7.76 23.21 -18.77
CA ASP A 469 7.82 22.62 -20.11
C ASP A 469 9.11 21.83 -20.41
N LEU A 470 10.12 21.95 -19.55
CA LEU A 470 11.43 21.34 -19.73
C LEU A 470 11.43 19.89 -19.25
N HIS A 471 11.66 18.96 -20.16
CA HIS A 471 11.94 17.57 -19.82
C HIS A 471 13.33 17.45 -19.17
N GLU A 472 13.42 16.84 -17.98
CA GLU A 472 14.71 16.39 -17.40
C GLU A 472 15.24 15.15 -18.16
N SER A 473 15.10 15.10 -19.49
CA SER A 473 15.56 13.99 -20.33
C SER A 473 16.90 14.31 -20.98
N GLY A 474 17.83 13.36 -21.00
CA GLY A 474 19.18 13.57 -21.52
C GLY A 474 20.18 14.06 -20.47
N GLY A 475 21.44 14.25 -20.85
CA GLY A 475 22.55 14.62 -19.95
C GLY A 475 22.42 16.01 -19.31
N THR A 476 21.39 16.79 -19.66
CA THR A 476 21.10 18.10 -19.13
C THR A 476 20.33 17.98 -17.82
N LEU A 477 20.93 18.45 -16.73
CA LEU A 477 20.27 18.58 -15.43
C LEU A 477 19.68 19.99 -15.31
N ASN A 478 18.44 20.08 -14.84
CA ASN A 478 17.88 21.34 -14.37
C ASN A 478 18.77 21.91 -13.25
N ASP A 479 18.71 23.23 -13.07
CA ASP A 479 19.33 23.91 -11.93
C ASP A 479 18.86 23.25 -10.61
N ILE A 480 19.77 22.53 -9.96
CA ILE A 480 19.53 21.76 -8.73
C ILE A 480 18.92 22.69 -7.66
N ASP A 481 19.37 23.94 -7.60
CA ASP A 481 18.89 24.91 -6.62
C ASP A 481 17.48 25.42 -6.97
N LYS A 482 17.12 25.48 -8.26
CA LYS A 482 15.75 25.79 -8.68
C LYS A 482 14.78 24.69 -8.24
N VAL A 483 15.10 23.42 -8.52
CA VAL A 483 14.25 22.27 -8.17
C VAL A 483 14.12 22.13 -6.66
N TRP A 484 15.21 22.30 -5.92
CA TRP A 484 15.21 22.28 -4.46
C TRP A 484 14.29 23.35 -3.85
N ARG A 485 14.43 24.60 -4.28
CA ARG A 485 13.60 25.71 -3.78
C ARG A 485 12.12 25.52 -4.08
N ALA A 486 11.77 25.12 -5.30
CA ALA A 486 10.39 24.83 -5.67
C ALA A 486 9.81 23.70 -4.80
N THR A 487 10.60 22.64 -4.57
CA THR A 487 10.18 21.51 -3.73
C THR A 487 9.85 21.95 -2.30
N LEU A 488 10.69 22.79 -1.70
CA LEU A 488 10.42 23.37 -0.38
C LEU A 488 9.19 24.28 -0.36
N ASN A 489 8.99 25.10 -1.40
CA ASN A 489 7.84 26.00 -1.51
C ASN A 489 6.50 25.24 -1.55
N HIS A 490 6.48 24.04 -2.16
CA HIS A 490 5.32 23.15 -2.17
C HIS A 490 5.16 22.32 -0.88
N GLY A 491 5.98 22.58 0.14
CA GLY A 491 5.85 21.99 1.47
C GLY A 491 6.41 20.58 1.62
N PHE A 492 7.20 20.09 0.66
CA PHE A 492 8.00 18.90 0.84
C PHE A 492 9.23 19.25 1.68
N LEU A 493 9.48 18.49 2.74
CA LEU A 493 10.52 18.83 3.72
C LEU A 493 11.62 17.75 3.74
N PRO A 494 12.90 18.14 3.81
CA PRO A 494 13.98 17.18 3.98
C PRO A 494 13.79 16.39 5.28
N LEU A 495 14.21 15.12 5.25
CA LEU A 495 14.20 14.29 6.44
C LEU A 495 15.31 14.77 7.37
N SER A 496 14.98 14.97 8.64
CA SER A 496 16.00 15.23 9.66
C SER A 496 16.92 14.01 9.78
N PRO A 497 18.25 14.20 9.87
CA PRO A 497 19.22 13.12 10.02
C PRO A 497 18.99 12.24 11.26
#